data_AF-A0AAD3DV64-F1
#
_entry.id   AF-A0AAD3DV64-F1
#
_cell.length_a   1.000
_cell.length_b   1.000
_cell.length_c   1.000
_cell.angle_alpha   90.00
_cell.angle_beta   90.00
_cell.angle_gamma   90.00
#
_symmetry.space_group_name_H-M   'P 1'
#
loop_
_entity.id
_entity.type
_entity.pdbx_description
1 polymer ?
#
loop_
_entity_poly.entity_id
_entity_poly.type
_entity_poly.pdbx_seq_one_letter_code
_entity_poly.pdbx_strand_id
1 'polypeptide(L)'
;MAHLLHRFGARALLPRKDGEKLLPPLLGLQEALKLREQYYVAGRPWPFEDIVPGRPQPPPGCEAYEARKKEKAQKQAAREKQISDAMTAMPKLIAEYKASRRLDWTEVSALDRLLMTSGQIREKYVRKRLSKQH
;
A
#
# COMPACT_ATOMS: atom_id res chain seq x y z
N MET A 1 -25.29 1.11 -41.55
CA MET A 1 -24.70 1.00 -40.20
C MET A 1 -25.74 1.18 -39.10
N ALA A 2 -26.50 2.29 -39.09
CA ALA A 2 -27.58 2.51 -38.11
C ALA A 2 -28.67 1.39 -38.12
N HIS A 3 -28.96 0.79 -39.28
CA HIS A 3 -29.93 -0.30 -39.38
C HIS A 3 -29.52 -1.56 -38.60
N LEU A 4 -28.21 -1.87 -38.49
CA LEU A 4 -27.72 -3.02 -37.72
C LEU A 4 -27.87 -2.76 -36.22
N LEU A 5 -27.57 -1.54 -35.78
CA LEU A 5 -27.77 -1.11 -34.40
C LEU A 5 -29.26 -1.11 -34.03
N HIS A 6 -30.13 -0.68 -34.94
CA HIS A 6 -31.58 -0.68 -34.73
C HIS A 6 -32.17 -2.11 -34.69
N ARG A 7 -31.62 -3.04 -35.49
CA ARG A 7 -32.13 -4.42 -35.57
C ARG A 7 -31.59 -5.33 -34.46
N PHE A 8 -30.31 -5.19 -34.13
CA PHE A 8 -29.62 -6.09 -33.20
C PHE A 8 -29.32 -5.45 -31.84
N GLY A 9 -29.52 -4.14 -31.70
CA GLY A 9 -29.28 -3.41 -30.45
C GLY A 9 -27.85 -3.57 -29.94
N ALA A 10 -27.71 -3.77 -28.63
CA ALA A 10 -26.44 -3.98 -27.95
C ALA A 10 -25.64 -5.18 -28.50
N ARG A 11 -26.30 -6.20 -29.08
CA ARG A 11 -25.62 -7.39 -29.65
C ARG A 11 -24.82 -7.08 -30.92
N ALA A 12 -25.01 -5.90 -31.52
CA ALA A 12 -24.16 -5.45 -32.62
C ALA A 12 -22.77 -5.00 -32.13
N LEU A 13 -22.68 -4.51 -30.89
CA LEU A 13 -21.47 -3.93 -30.29
C LEU A 13 -20.69 -4.94 -29.44
N LEU A 14 -21.33 -6.02 -29.00
CA LEU A 14 -20.70 -7.06 -28.19
C LEU A 14 -20.11 -8.20 -29.04
N PRO A 15 -19.00 -8.81 -28.60
CA PRO A 15 -18.45 -10.00 -29.23
C PRO A 15 -19.43 -11.19 -29.09
N ARG A 16 -19.32 -12.14 -30.02
CA ARG A 16 -20.28 -13.25 -30.14
C ARG A 16 -19.61 -14.58 -29.91
N LYS A 17 -20.35 -15.56 -29.41
CA LYS A 17 -19.89 -16.95 -29.33
C LYS A 17 -20.53 -17.75 -30.47
N ASP A 18 -19.70 -18.48 -31.20
CA ASP A 18 -20.10 -19.49 -32.17
C ASP A 18 -19.37 -20.79 -31.86
N GLY A 19 -20.05 -21.70 -31.17
CA GLY A 19 -19.42 -22.86 -30.52
C GLY A 19 -18.35 -22.44 -29.52
N GLU A 20 -17.12 -22.91 -29.72
CA GLU A 20 -15.94 -22.56 -28.91
C GLU A 20 -15.25 -21.26 -29.37
N LYS A 21 -15.62 -20.71 -30.53
CA LYS A 21 -14.94 -19.53 -31.09
C LYS A 21 -15.64 -18.24 -30.65
N LEU A 22 -14.84 -17.25 -30.24
CA LEU A 22 -15.31 -15.90 -29.99
C LEU A 22 -15.14 -15.07 -31.26
N LEU A 23 -16.24 -14.70 -31.90
CA LEU A 23 -16.27 -13.85 -33.08
C LEU A 23 -16.27 -12.37 -32.67
N PRO A 24 -15.67 -11.48 -33.49
CA PRO A 24 -15.73 -10.05 -33.26
C PRO A 24 -17.19 -9.52 -33.32
N PRO A 25 -17.45 -8.34 -32.73
CA PRO A 25 -18.75 -7.67 -32.88
C PRO A 25 -19.07 -7.36 -34.34
N LEU A 26 -20.36 -7.23 -34.68
CA LEU A 26 -20.74 -6.84 -36.06
C LEU A 26 -20.30 -5.44 -36.41
N LEU A 27 -20.29 -4.55 -35.43
CA LEU A 27 -19.81 -3.19 -35.58
C LEU A 27 -18.47 -3.07 -34.87
N GLY A 28 -17.44 -2.70 -35.63
CA GLY A 28 -16.13 -2.42 -35.07
C GLY A 28 -16.16 -1.20 -34.15
N LEU A 29 -15.18 -1.08 -33.25
CA LEU A 29 -15.10 0.02 -32.29
C LEU A 29 -15.09 1.40 -32.97
N GLN A 30 -14.35 1.56 -34.07
CA GLN A 30 -14.31 2.82 -34.82
C GLN A 30 -15.66 3.19 -35.45
N GLU A 31 -16.40 2.19 -35.93
CA GLU A 31 -17.72 2.41 -36.52
C GLU A 31 -18.75 2.79 -35.45
N ALA A 32 -18.67 2.17 -34.28
CA ALA A 32 -19.49 2.51 -33.12
C ALA A 32 -19.23 3.95 -32.65
N LEU A 33 -17.98 4.41 -32.65
CA LEU A 33 -17.64 5.80 -32.33
C LEU A 33 -18.21 6.80 -33.34
N LYS A 34 -18.11 6.50 -34.65
CA LYS A 34 -18.72 7.33 -35.70
C LYS A 34 -20.25 7.40 -35.57
N LEU A 35 -20.90 6.28 -35.24
CA LEU A 35 -22.35 6.27 -34.99
C LEU A 35 -22.71 7.08 -33.74
N ARG A 36 -21.91 7.00 -32.69
CA ARG A 36 -22.08 7.79 -31.48
C ARG A 36 -22.00 9.30 -31.77
N GLU A 37 -21.03 9.71 -32.57
CA GLU A 37 -20.92 11.10 -33.05
C GLU A 37 -22.19 11.54 -33.80
N GLN A 38 -22.72 10.70 -34.69
CA GLN A 38 -23.96 10.99 -35.41
C GLN A 38 -25.18 11.17 -34.48
N TYR A 39 -25.27 10.39 -33.40
CA TYR A 39 -26.34 10.55 -32.40
C TYR A 39 -26.23 11.89 -31.66
N TYR A 40 -25.03 12.28 -31.25
CA TYR A 40 -24.82 13.58 -30.60
C TYR A 40 -25.07 14.75 -31.55
N VAL A 41 -24.65 14.65 -32.82
CA VAL A 41 -24.96 15.67 -33.85
C VAL A 41 -26.48 15.79 -34.06
N ALA A 42 -27.22 14.68 -33.96
CA ALA A 42 -28.68 14.67 -34.03
C ALA A 42 -29.38 15.09 -32.72
N GLY A 43 -28.62 15.50 -31.69
CA GLY A 43 -29.16 15.90 -30.38
C GLY A 43 -29.78 14.75 -29.57
N ARG A 44 -29.49 13.49 -29.93
CA ARG A 44 -30.02 12.30 -29.25
C ARG A 44 -28.94 11.68 -28.35
N PRO A 45 -29.29 11.27 -27.11
CA PRO A 45 -28.34 10.56 -26.26
C PRO A 45 -28.00 9.20 -26.87
N TRP A 46 -26.74 8.79 -26.72
CA TRP A 46 -26.28 7.46 -27.15
C TRP A 46 -26.75 6.40 -26.15
N PRO A 47 -27.50 5.36 -26.57
CA PRO A 47 -28.12 4.41 -25.64
C PRO A 47 -27.16 3.35 -25.06
N PHE A 48 -25.91 3.26 -25.52
CA PHE A 48 -24.97 2.19 -25.17
C PHE A 48 -23.65 2.73 -24.57
N GLU A 49 -23.72 3.70 -23.66
CA GLU A 49 -22.53 4.32 -23.05
C GLU A 49 -21.68 3.32 -22.25
N ASP A 50 -22.31 2.30 -21.65
CA ASP A 50 -21.63 1.25 -20.87
C ASP A 50 -20.74 0.33 -21.74
N ILE A 51 -21.00 0.28 -23.06
CA ILE A 51 -20.31 -0.59 -24.02
C ILE A 51 -19.28 0.21 -24.83
N VAL A 52 -19.64 1.40 -25.30
CA VAL A 52 -18.77 2.31 -26.09
C VAL A 52 -19.03 3.76 -25.69
N PRO A 53 -18.06 4.53 -25.15
CA PRO A 53 -16.67 4.20 -24.88
C PRO A 53 -16.56 3.45 -23.55
N GLY A 54 -16.36 2.13 -23.61
CA GLY A 54 -16.51 1.18 -22.51
C GLY A 54 -16.07 1.69 -21.14
N ARG A 55 -17.03 2.28 -20.42
CA ARG A 55 -16.99 2.42 -18.96
C ARG A 55 -17.84 1.29 -18.40
N PRO A 56 -17.42 0.01 -18.53
CA PRO A 56 -18.17 -1.06 -17.92
C PRO A 56 -18.26 -0.78 -16.43
N GLN A 57 -19.42 -1.04 -15.82
CA GLN A 57 -19.53 -0.97 -14.38
C GLN A 57 -18.47 -1.89 -13.77
N PRO A 58 -17.67 -1.39 -12.80
CA PRO A 58 -16.67 -2.22 -12.15
C PRO A 58 -17.37 -3.42 -11.51
N PRO A 59 -16.75 -4.61 -11.53
CA PRO A 59 -17.34 -5.79 -10.92
C PRO A 59 -17.62 -5.53 -9.43
N PRO A 60 -18.68 -6.13 -8.87
CA PRO A 60 -19.03 -5.94 -7.46
C PRO A 60 -17.84 -6.31 -6.56
N GLY A 61 -17.46 -5.38 -5.67
CA GLY A 61 -16.32 -5.56 -4.74
C GLY A 61 -15.00 -4.90 -5.15
N CYS A 62 -14.91 -4.33 -6.36
CA CYS A 62 -13.71 -3.58 -6.80
C CYS A 62 -13.42 -2.37 -5.89
N GLU A 63 -14.44 -1.60 -5.53
CA GLU A 63 -14.31 -0.43 -4.64
C GLU A 63 -13.80 -0.81 -3.25
N ALA A 64 -14.33 -1.89 -2.66
CA ALA A 64 -13.90 -2.40 -1.37
C ALA A 64 -12.43 -2.88 -1.40
N TYR A 65 -12.02 -3.49 -2.52
CA TYR A 65 -10.63 -3.89 -2.74
C TYR A 65 -9.69 -2.68 -2.83
N GLU A 66 -10.07 -1.66 -3.60
CA GLU A 66 -9.29 -0.43 -3.73
C GLU A 66 -9.17 0.33 -2.40
N ALA A 67 -10.25 0.38 -1.60
CA ALA A 67 -10.25 0.97 -0.28
C ALA A 67 -9.26 0.24 0.65
N ARG A 68 -9.30 -1.10 0.71
CA ARG A 68 -8.34 -1.91 1.48
C ARG A 68 -6.90 -1.71 1.02
N LYS A 69 -6.68 -1.58 -0.29
CA LYS A 69 -5.35 -1.33 -0.87
C LYS A 69 -4.81 0.02 -0.41
N LYS A 70 -5.63 1.08 -0.43
CA LYS A 70 -5.25 2.42 0.06
C LYS A 70 -4.93 2.42 1.56
N GLU A 71 -5.77 1.77 2.37
CA GLU A 71 -5.54 1.66 3.82
C GLU A 71 -4.22 0.93 4.14
N LYS A 72 -3.93 -0.16 3.42
CA LYS A 72 -2.68 -0.90 3.57
C LYS A 72 -1.46 -0.03 3.24
N ALA A 73 -1.53 0.76 2.16
CA ALA A 73 -0.46 1.67 1.77
C ALA A 73 -0.24 2.78 2.81
N GLN A 74 -1.31 3.35 3.37
CA GLN A 74 -1.20 4.36 4.44
C GLN A 74 -0.54 3.79 5.70
N LYS A 75 -0.92 2.57 6.12
CA LYS A 75 -0.30 1.88 7.26
C LYS A 75 1.19 1.60 7.03
N GLN A 76 1.58 1.24 5.81
CA GLN A 76 2.99 1.05 5.45
C GLN A 76 3.78 2.36 5.55
N ALA A 77 3.28 3.44 4.96
CA ALA A 77 3.93 4.75 5.02
C ALA A 77 4.08 5.27 6.47
N ALA A 78 3.06 5.09 7.30
CA ALA A 78 3.13 5.43 8.72
C ALA A 78 4.22 4.63 9.46
N ARG A 79 4.34 3.33 9.17
CA ARG A 79 5.36 2.47 9.78
C ARG A 79 6.76 2.82 9.31
N GLU A 80 6.95 3.13 8.03
CA GLU A 80 8.23 3.57 7.48
C GLU A 80 8.69 4.88 8.13
N LYS A 81 7.78 5.83 8.34
CA LYS A 81 8.08 7.07 9.06
C LYS A 81 8.54 6.79 10.49
N GLN A 82 7.81 5.96 11.24
CA GLN A 82 8.20 5.57 12.60
C GLN A 82 9.58 4.89 12.65
N ILE A 83 9.89 4.02 11.69
CA ILE A 83 11.20 3.37 11.60
C ILE A 83 12.28 4.41 11.32
N SER A 84 12.04 5.35 10.39
CA SER A 84 13.00 6.41 10.08
C SER A 84 13.28 7.30 11.29
N ASP A 85 12.24 7.71 12.01
CA ASP A 85 12.37 8.52 13.23
C ASP A 85 13.16 7.74 14.30
N ALA A 86 12.86 6.45 14.50
CA ALA A 86 13.59 5.60 15.44
C ALA A 86 15.07 5.43 15.05
N MET A 87 15.36 5.24 13.76
CA MET A 87 16.74 5.13 13.25
C MET A 87 17.54 6.42 13.48
N THR A 88 16.91 7.60 13.30
CA THR A 88 17.57 8.89 13.57
C THR A 88 17.85 9.09 15.07
N ALA A 89 16.97 8.59 15.95
CA ALA A 89 17.17 8.66 17.40
C ALA A 89 18.15 7.61 17.93
N MET A 90 18.40 6.52 17.18
CA MET A 90 19.18 5.37 17.64
C MET A 90 20.60 5.71 18.13
N PRO A 91 21.39 6.58 17.48
CA PRO A 91 22.73 6.93 17.96
C PRO A 91 22.70 7.60 19.34
N LYS A 92 21.70 8.45 19.61
CA LYS A 92 21.53 9.10 20.92
C LYS A 92 21.18 8.08 22.00
N LEU A 93 20.23 7.19 21.72
CA LEU A 93 19.85 6.10 22.64
C LEU A 93 21.03 5.16 22.93
N ILE A 94 21.85 4.84 21.93
CA ILE A 94 23.08 4.05 22.11
C ILE A 94 24.08 4.80 22.99
N ALA A 95 24.26 6.11 22.79
CA ALA A 95 25.16 6.92 23.61
C ALA A 95 24.70 6.98 25.06
N GLU A 96 23.40 7.21 25.30
CA GLU A 96 22.79 7.21 26.63
C GLU A 96 22.94 5.85 27.32
N TYR A 97 22.70 4.75 26.60
CA TYR A 97 22.90 3.40 27.11
C TYR A 97 24.37 3.08 27.45
N LYS A 98 25.30 3.49 26.59
CA LYS A 98 26.74 3.34 26.87
C LYS A 98 27.16 4.17 28.08
N ALA A 99 26.62 5.38 28.23
CA ALA A 99 26.90 6.26 29.35
C ALA A 99 26.35 5.69 30.67
N SER A 100 25.12 5.18 30.68
CA SER A 100 24.53 4.58 31.89
C SER A 100 25.29 3.35 32.39
N ARG A 101 25.89 2.59 31.47
CA ARG A 101 26.72 1.42 31.79
C ARG A 101 28.20 1.73 32.03
N ARG A 102 28.63 2.99 31.88
CA ARG A 102 29.99 3.40 32.18
C ARG A 102 30.18 3.42 33.69
N LEU A 103 31.15 2.63 34.14
CA LEU A 103 31.57 2.60 35.53
C LEU A 103 32.69 3.62 35.76
N ASP A 104 32.51 4.44 36.79
CA ASP A 104 33.61 5.19 37.35
C ASP A 104 34.40 4.25 38.25
N TRP A 105 35.64 3.97 37.86
CA TRP A 105 36.49 3.07 38.65
C TRP A 105 36.79 3.63 40.02
N THR A 106 36.75 4.96 40.22
CA THR A 106 37.01 5.58 41.52
C THR A 106 35.97 5.19 42.58
N GLU A 107 34.72 4.93 42.18
CA GLU A 107 33.63 4.48 43.05
C GLU A 107 33.71 2.98 43.41
N VAL A 108 34.57 2.22 42.74
CA VAL A 108 34.76 0.78 43.01
C VAL A 108 35.68 0.61 44.22
N SER A 109 35.17 -0.08 45.25
CA SER A 109 35.93 -0.41 46.46
C SER A 109 37.26 -1.10 46.13
N ALA A 110 38.34 -0.70 46.80
CA ALA A 110 39.68 -1.29 46.62
C ALA A 110 39.68 -2.81 46.85
N LEU A 111 38.84 -3.29 47.78
CA LEU A 111 38.68 -4.71 48.10
C LEU A 111 38.04 -5.49 46.94
N ASP A 112 37.01 -4.90 46.31
CA ASP A 112 36.37 -5.50 45.13
C ASP A 112 37.32 -5.51 43.92
N ARG A 113 38.19 -4.49 43.77
CA ARG A 113 39.21 -4.48 42.71
C ARG A 113 40.24 -5.59 42.84
N LEU A 114 40.49 -6.07 44.07
CA LEU A 114 41.45 -7.14 44.35
C LEU A 114 40.81 -8.53 44.25
N LEU A 115 39.56 -8.67 44.70
CA LEU A 115 38.88 -9.97 44.82
C LEU A 115 38.03 -10.37 43.61
N MET A 116 37.59 -9.41 42.80
CA MET A 116 36.64 -9.66 41.72
C MET A 116 37.24 -9.41 40.34
N THR A 117 36.73 -10.15 39.36
CA THR A 117 37.06 -9.88 37.95
C THR A 117 36.33 -8.63 37.45
N SER A 118 36.86 -8.00 36.40
CA SER A 118 36.27 -6.79 35.81
C SER A 118 34.81 -6.99 35.36
N GLY A 119 34.44 -8.20 34.93
CA GLY A 119 33.07 -8.58 34.58
C GLY A 119 32.14 -8.58 35.80
N GLN A 120 32.56 -9.20 36.91
CA GLN A 120 31.81 -9.27 38.16
C GLN A 120 31.64 -7.88 38.81
N ILE A 121 32.69 -7.06 38.78
CA ILE A 121 32.63 -5.66 39.25
C ILE A 121 31.61 -4.88 38.41
N ARG A 122 31.65 -5.03 37.08
CA ARG A 122 30.68 -4.38 36.19
C ARG A 122 29.26 -4.75 36.53
N GLU A 123 28.98 -6.04 36.69
CA GLU A 123 27.65 -6.53 36.99
C GLU A 123 27.14 -6.03 38.34
N LYS A 124 27.95 -6.15 39.40
CA LYS A 124 27.59 -5.72 40.77
C LYS A 124 27.27 -4.22 40.83
N TYR A 125 28.13 -3.37 40.29
CA TYR A 125 27.99 -1.92 40.43
C TYR A 125 27.04 -1.31 39.40
N VAL A 126 26.98 -1.81 38.16
CA VAL A 126 25.99 -1.35 37.16
C VAL A 126 24.58 -1.75 37.59
N ARG A 127 24.35 -3.00 38.05
CA ARG A 127 23.03 -3.41 38.55
C ARG A 127 22.57 -2.56 39.73
N LYS A 128 23.47 -2.31 40.70
CA LYS A 128 23.19 -1.49 41.87
C LYS A 128 22.85 -0.03 41.51
N ARG A 129 23.48 0.52 40.46
CA ARG A 129 23.20 1.87 39.97
C ARG A 129 21.84 1.94 39.28
N LEU A 130 21.54 0.98 38.42
CA LEU A 130 20.27 0.89 37.70
C LEU A 130 19.08 0.66 38.65
N SER A 131 19.25 -0.16 39.69
CA SER A 131 18.19 -0.41 40.68
C SER A 131 17.91 0.75 41.64
N LYS A 132 18.79 1.77 41.69
CA LYS A 132 18.62 2.96 42.52
C LYS A 132 18.00 4.14 41.76
N GLN A 133 17.98 4.09 40.43
CA GLN A 133 17.41 5.11 39.57
C GLN A 133 15.92 4.88 39.26
N HIS A 134 15.41 3.70 39.57
CA HIS A 134 13.99 3.35 39.62
C HIS A 134 13.45 3.49 41.04
#